data_AF-A0A9K3D546-F1
#
_entry.id   AF-A0A9K3D546-F1
#
_cell.length_a   1.000
_cell.length_b   1.000
_cell.length_c   1.000
_cell.angle_alpha   90.00
_cell.angle_beta   90.00
_cell.angle_gamma   90.00
#
_symmetry.space_group_name_H-M   'P 1'
#
loop_
_entity.id
_entity.type
_entity.pdbx_description
1 polymer ?
#
loop_
_entity_poly.entity_id
_entity_poly.type
_entity_poly.pdbx_seq_one_letter_code
_entity_poly.pdbx_strand_id
1 'polypeptide(L)'
;LYHLDECPNNCKKPLSGCHHLCGLKCGHTGACECKEACDVSTCAHGTCPAPCGEECPRCDMPCAIRCVHSQCSKKCYEPCDRFACDERCPLRLKCGCQCTGLCGEPCVPCRIHESHYYAGLPTKKTHDKRLYFLPCGHIHTVQDLDEAIGDLMTLLSRRRSLSVTVKCPKDGCDQIMTLENAPRYQLVIKQVIERRREAARQEYSAQPSLMKERDRDRLEDNMTGS
;
A
#
# COMPACT_ATOMS: atom_id res chain seq x y z
N LEU A 1 -30.29 30.33 -21.98
CA LEU A 1 -29.01 29.69 -22.38
C LEU A 1 -28.32 29.27 -21.09
N TYR A 2 -28.51 28.02 -20.67
CA TYR A 2 -27.85 27.50 -19.47
C TYR A 2 -26.41 27.18 -19.86
N HIS A 3 -25.45 27.95 -19.35
CA HIS A 3 -24.06 27.55 -19.37
C HIS A 3 -23.95 26.31 -18.46
N LEU A 4 -23.74 25.14 -19.07
CA LEU A 4 -23.18 23.99 -18.37
C LEU A 4 -21.71 24.35 -18.13
N ASP A 5 -21.45 25.04 -17.04
CA ASP A 5 -20.08 25.35 -16.64
C ASP A 5 -19.35 24.02 -16.43
N GLU A 6 -18.35 23.79 -17.28
CA GLU A 6 -17.47 22.63 -17.20
C GLU A 6 -16.83 22.60 -15.81
N CYS A 7 -17.04 21.51 -15.07
CA CYS A 7 -16.45 21.36 -13.75
C CYS A 7 -14.91 21.40 -13.91
N PRO A 8 -14.21 22.40 -13.32
CA PRO A 8 -12.78 22.59 -13.57
C PRO A 8 -11.90 21.50 -12.94
N ASN A 9 -12.51 20.71 -12.05
CA ASN A 9 -11.85 19.68 -11.26
C ASN A 9 -11.66 18.37 -12.05
N ASN A 10 -10.71 17.57 -11.57
CA ASN A 10 -10.56 16.19 -12.02
C ASN A 10 -11.63 15.31 -11.35
N CYS A 11 -11.96 14.19 -11.99
CA CYS A 11 -13.00 13.25 -11.59
C CYS A 11 -12.78 12.71 -10.17
N LYS A 12 -11.52 12.44 -9.78
CA LYS A 12 -11.12 11.95 -8.44
C LYS A 12 -11.85 10.69 -7.96
N LYS A 13 -12.60 10.02 -8.84
CA LYS A 13 -13.28 8.76 -8.54
C LYS A 13 -12.25 7.66 -8.25
N PRO A 14 -12.41 6.85 -7.18
CA PRO A 14 -11.55 5.70 -6.96
C PRO A 14 -11.60 4.73 -8.14
N LEU A 15 -10.43 4.29 -8.60
CA LEU A 15 -10.29 3.37 -9.73
C LEU A 15 -10.44 1.92 -9.24
N SER A 16 -11.21 1.12 -9.98
CA SER A 16 -11.38 -0.30 -9.65
C SER A 16 -10.05 -1.06 -9.82
N GLY A 17 -9.72 -1.93 -8.87
CA GLY A 17 -8.53 -2.80 -8.94
C GLY A 17 -7.24 -2.17 -8.42
N CYS A 18 -7.22 -0.87 -8.13
CA CYS A 18 -6.07 -0.18 -7.54
C CYS A 18 -6.51 0.88 -6.52
N HIS A 19 -5.56 1.56 -5.88
CA HIS A 19 -5.89 2.66 -4.96
C HIS A 19 -5.80 4.04 -5.61
N HIS A 20 -5.52 4.11 -6.91
CA HIS A 20 -5.40 5.37 -7.63
C HIS A 20 -6.77 6.04 -7.80
N LEU A 21 -6.75 7.35 -8.00
CA LEU A 21 -7.94 8.16 -8.30
C LEU A 21 -7.93 8.55 -9.77
N CYS A 22 -9.11 8.68 -10.36
CA CYS A 22 -9.26 9.12 -11.75
C CYS A 22 -8.73 10.56 -11.93
N GLY A 23 -7.70 10.70 -12.77
CA GLY A 23 -7.10 11.97 -13.12
C GLY A 23 -7.79 12.73 -14.27
N LEU A 24 -8.78 12.13 -14.94
CA LEU A 24 -9.50 12.76 -16.05
C LEU A 24 -10.35 13.95 -15.59
N LYS A 25 -10.74 14.83 -16.51
CA LYS A 25 -11.64 15.96 -16.23
C LYS A 25 -13.03 15.46 -15.80
N CYS A 26 -13.64 16.17 -14.87
CA CYS A 26 -14.98 15.85 -14.41
C CYS A 26 -15.99 15.92 -15.57
N GLY A 27 -16.90 14.95 -15.66
CA GLY A 27 -17.84 14.81 -16.77
C GLY A 27 -17.31 14.03 -17.98
N HIS A 28 -16.12 13.42 -17.89
CA HIS A 28 -15.63 12.54 -18.96
C HIS A 28 -16.60 11.39 -19.24
N THR A 29 -16.76 11.05 -20.53
CA THR A 29 -17.70 10.03 -21.00
C THR A 29 -17.10 8.62 -21.05
N GLY A 30 -15.77 8.51 -21.09
CA GLY A 30 -15.04 7.24 -21.08
C GLY A 30 -14.96 6.58 -19.70
N ALA A 31 -14.55 5.30 -19.67
CA ALA A 31 -14.29 4.61 -18.41
C ALA A 31 -13.15 5.27 -17.62
N CYS A 32 -13.22 5.21 -16.29
CA CYS A 32 -12.12 5.65 -15.44
C CYS A 32 -11.02 4.59 -15.48
N GLU A 33 -10.01 4.79 -16.33
CA GLU A 33 -8.88 3.86 -16.47
C GLU A 33 -7.66 4.35 -15.70
N CYS A 34 -6.87 3.41 -15.19
CA CYS A 34 -5.62 3.72 -14.51
C CYS A 34 -4.47 3.68 -15.51
N LYS A 35 -3.72 4.78 -15.64
CA LYS A 35 -2.51 4.87 -16.47
C LYS A 35 -1.22 4.94 -15.63
N GLU A 36 -1.35 4.77 -14.33
CA GLU A 36 -0.23 4.77 -13.40
C GLU A 36 0.53 3.44 -13.43
N ALA A 37 1.77 3.45 -12.95
CA ALA A 37 2.49 2.21 -12.65
C ALA A 37 1.86 1.49 -11.45
N CYS A 38 2.02 0.16 -11.36
CA CYS A 38 1.56 -0.55 -10.18
C CYS A 38 2.50 -0.29 -8.98
N ASP A 39 2.04 0.50 -8.03
CA ASP A 39 2.78 0.94 -6.84
C ASP A 39 2.52 0.08 -5.60
N VAL A 40 1.37 -0.59 -5.53
CA VAL A 40 0.97 -1.43 -4.38
C VAL A 40 1.78 -2.74 -4.26
N SER A 41 2.34 -3.23 -5.37
CA SER A 41 3.17 -4.44 -5.38
C SER A 41 4.67 -4.14 -5.43
N THR A 42 5.07 -3.01 -4.85
CA THR A 42 6.47 -2.73 -4.54
C THR A 42 6.89 -3.61 -3.37
N CYS A 43 7.80 -4.54 -3.63
CA CYS A 43 8.45 -5.33 -2.61
C CYS A 43 9.91 -4.90 -2.50
N ALA A 44 10.64 -5.41 -1.50
CA ALA A 44 12.06 -5.10 -1.33
C ALA A 44 12.96 -5.49 -2.53
N HIS A 45 12.43 -6.23 -3.51
CA HIS A 45 13.15 -6.60 -4.73
C HIS A 45 12.92 -5.64 -5.91
N GLY A 46 11.99 -4.69 -5.78
CA GLY A 46 11.70 -3.71 -6.82
C GLY A 46 10.22 -3.42 -6.96
N THR A 47 9.95 -2.49 -7.88
CA THR A 47 8.60 -2.11 -8.31
C THR A 47 8.05 -3.10 -9.31
N CYS A 48 6.73 -3.20 -9.37
CA CYS A 48 6.08 -4.04 -10.36
C CYS A 48 6.21 -3.42 -11.76
N PRO A 49 6.62 -4.19 -12.77
CA PRO A 49 6.76 -3.69 -14.13
C PRO A 49 5.42 -3.59 -14.90
N ALA A 50 4.33 -4.16 -14.35
CA ALA A 50 3.04 -4.19 -15.03
C ALA A 50 2.30 -2.84 -14.89
N PRO A 51 1.55 -2.42 -15.93
CA PRO A 51 0.61 -1.30 -15.83
C PRO A 51 -0.41 -1.53 -14.70
N CYS A 52 -0.82 -0.46 -14.04
CA CYS A 52 -1.80 -0.57 -12.97
C CYS A 52 -3.16 -1.04 -13.52
N GLY A 53 -3.72 -2.10 -12.92
CA GLY A 53 -4.96 -2.74 -13.37
C GLY A 53 -4.74 -4.03 -14.14
N GLU A 54 -3.51 -4.31 -14.58
CA GLU A 54 -3.13 -5.62 -15.10
C GLU A 54 -2.68 -6.58 -13.99
N GLU A 55 -2.64 -7.87 -14.30
CA GLU A 55 -2.14 -8.88 -13.38
C GLU A 55 -0.64 -8.68 -13.12
N CYS A 56 -0.28 -8.51 -11.86
CA CYS A 56 1.12 -8.33 -11.50
C CYS A 56 1.84 -9.68 -11.53
N PRO A 57 3.04 -9.76 -12.14
CA PRO A 57 3.83 -10.97 -12.12
C PRO A 57 4.16 -11.37 -10.68
N ARG A 58 4.21 -12.68 -10.42
CA ARG A 58 4.61 -13.21 -9.12
C ARG A 58 6.09 -12.92 -8.88
N CYS A 59 6.43 -12.42 -7.70
CA CYS A 59 7.82 -12.24 -7.29
C CYS A 59 8.37 -13.57 -6.76
N ASP A 60 9.09 -14.30 -7.61
CA ASP A 60 9.71 -15.60 -7.30
C ASP A 60 11.01 -15.50 -6.47
N MET A 61 11.49 -14.29 -6.20
CA MET A 61 12.69 -14.07 -5.37
C MET A 61 12.47 -14.58 -3.95
N PRO A 62 13.53 -15.07 -3.26
CA PRO A 62 13.46 -15.40 -1.84
C PRO A 62 12.95 -14.20 -1.04
N CYS A 63 12.03 -14.41 -0.10
CA CYS A 63 11.48 -13.31 0.68
C CYS A 63 12.61 -12.54 1.41
N ALA A 64 12.65 -11.22 1.22
CA ALA A 64 13.66 -10.36 1.84
C ALA A 64 13.52 -10.22 3.37
N ILE A 65 12.42 -10.71 3.94
CA ILE A 65 12.11 -10.55 5.36
C ILE A 65 12.99 -11.48 6.20
N ARG A 66 14.04 -10.90 6.74
CA ARG A 66 15.02 -11.53 7.61
C ARG A 66 15.45 -10.56 8.71
N CYS A 67 15.75 -11.11 9.86
CA CYS A 67 16.47 -10.43 10.92
C CYS A 67 17.42 -11.44 11.59
N VAL A 68 18.23 -10.98 12.53
CA VAL A 68 19.18 -11.85 13.25
C VAL A 68 18.49 -12.96 14.05
N HIS A 69 17.19 -12.83 14.32
CA HIS A 69 16.41 -13.81 15.09
C HIS A 69 15.69 -14.84 14.21
N SER A 70 15.32 -14.48 12.97
CA SER A 70 14.58 -15.36 12.08
C SER A 70 14.66 -14.93 10.61
N GLN A 71 14.49 -15.89 9.70
CA GLN A 71 14.48 -15.68 8.25
C GLN A 71 13.27 -16.39 7.64
N CYS A 72 12.56 -15.72 6.73
CA CYS A 72 11.50 -16.35 5.94
C CYS A 72 12.11 -17.35 4.94
N SER A 73 11.58 -18.57 4.86
CA SER A 73 12.04 -19.57 3.89
C SER A 73 11.27 -19.56 2.57
N LYS A 74 10.21 -18.75 2.51
CA LYS A 74 9.25 -18.70 1.39
C LYS A 74 9.69 -17.72 0.30
N LYS A 75 9.10 -17.87 -0.89
CA LYS A 75 9.19 -16.89 -1.97
C LYS A 75 8.41 -15.63 -1.62
N CYS A 76 8.74 -14.51 -2.25
CA CYS A 76 8.15 -13.21 -1.93
C CYS A 76 6.62 -13.16 -2.17
N TYR A 77 6.11 -13.87 -3.19
CA TYR A 77 4.66 -13.96 -3.43
C TYR A 77 3.92 -14.84 -2.41
N GLU A 78 4.63 -15.73 -1.71
CA GLU A 78 4.01 -16.67 -0.78
C GLU A 78 3.66 -15.97 0.55
N PRO A 79 2.68 -16.50 1.30
CA PRO A 79 2.50 -16.16 2.70
C PRO A 79 3.78 -16.49 3.46
N CYS A 80 4.29 -15.54 4.23
CA CYS A 80 5.49 -15.78 5.02
C CYS A 80 5.22 -16.81 6.12
N ASP A 81 6.23 -17.64 6.39
CA ASP A 81 6.22 -18.71 7.39
C ASP A 81 6.76 -18.27 8.76
N ARG A 82 7.12 -17.00 8.89
CA ARG A 82 7.60 -16.38 10.13
C ARG A 82 6.69 -15.27 10.61
N PHE A 83 6.66 -15.10 11.93
CA PHE A 83 6.06 -13.93 12.56
C PHE A 83 6.97 -12.71 12.48
N ALA A 84 6.37 -11.53 12.68
CA ALA A 84 7.11 -10.29 12.87
C ALA A 84 7.99 -10.38 14.12
N CYS A 85 9.12 -9.69 14.11
CA CYS A 85 10.04 -9.70 15.23
C CYS A 85 9.67 -8.59 16.23
N ASP A 86 9.58 -8.92 17.52
CA ASP A 86 9.25 -7.96 18.59
C ASP A 86 10.47 -7.45 19.38
N GLU A 87 11.65 -7.99 19.05
CA GLU A 87 12.92 -7.56 19.63
C GLU A 87 13.27 -6.12 19.26
N ARG A 88 14.01 -5.44 20.15
CA ARG A 88 14.53 -4.10 19.88
C ARG A 88 15.45 -4.14 18.66
N CYS A 89 15.42 -3.08 17.86
CA CYS A 89 16.34 -2.96 16.75
C CYS A 89 17.81 -2.93 17.28
N PRO A 90 18.69 -3.85 16.84
CA PRO A 90 20.07 -3.88 17.30
C PRO A 90 20.94 -2.79 16.65
N LEU A 91 20.42 -2.10 15.62
CA LEU A 91 21.19 -1.13 14.85
C LEU A 91 21.40 0.18 15.63
N ARG A 92 22.58 0.77 15.42
CA ARG A 92 22.86 2.16 15.77
C ARG A 92 22.53 3.07 14.60
N LEU A 93 21.83 4.16 14.88
CA LEU A 93 21.49 5.18 13.89
C LEU A 93 22.75 5.93 13.43
N LYS A 94 22.65 6.70 12.34
CA LYS A 94 23.78 7.50 11.80
C LYS A 94 24.37 8.47 12.84
N CYS A 95 23.54 8.98 13.75
CA CYS A 95 23.96 9.83 14.86
C CYS A 95 24.63 9.08 16.03
N GLY A 96 24.84 7.76 15.92
CA GLY A 96 25.45 6.91 16.94
C GLY A 96 24.51 6.40 18.05
N CYS A 97 23.29 6.96 18.15
CA CYS A 97 22.30 6.54 19.15
C CYS A 97 21.75 5.13 18.85
N GLN A 98 21.39 4.40 19.90
CA GLN A 98 20.70 3.12 19.77
C GLN A 98 19.30 3.36 19.17
N CYS A 99 18.95 2.60 18.13
CA CYS A 99 17.61 2.64 17.56
C CYS A 99 16.56 2.19 18.59
N THR A 100 15.48 2.95 18.74
CA THR A 100 14.36 2.62 19.65
C THR A 100 13.19 1.92 18.94
N GLY A 101 13.39 1.54 17.66
CA GLY A 101 12.41 0.82 16.85
C GLY A 101 12.49 -0.70 17.03
N LEU A 102 11.85 -1.40 16.09
CA LEU A 102 11.80 -2.86 16.04
C LEU A 102 12.86 -3.46 15.12
N CYS A 103 13.32 -4.66 15.46
CA CYS A 103 14.24 -5.42 14.62
C CYS A 103 13.53 -5.89 13.33
N GLY A 104 14.14 -5.63 12.18
CA GLY A 104 13.57 -6.03 10.87
C GLY A 104 12.55 -5.04 10.30
N GLU A 105 12.23 -3.96 11.01
CA GLU A 105 11.35 -2.88 10.55
C GLU A 105 12.18 -1.63 10.18
N PRO A 106 11.61 -0.67 9.43
CA PRO A 106 12.26 0.62 9.21
C PRO A 106 12.68 1.29 10.52
N CYS A 107 13.96 1.67 10.61
CA CYS A 107 14.49 2.34 11.79
C CYS A 107 13.78 3.67 12.02
N VAL A 108 13.42 3.93 13.28
CA VAL A 108 12.80 5.19 13.69
C VAL A 108 13.85 6.31 13.74
N PRO A 109 13.50 7.56 13.39
CA PRO A 109 14.36 8.73 13.54
C PRO A 109 14.88 8.88 14.97
N CYS A 110 16.07 9.46 15.14
CA CYS A 110 16.63 9.58 16.48
C CYS A 110 15.80 10.53 17.35
N ARG A 111 15.26 10.06 18.48
CA ARG A 111 14.48 10.92 19.39
C ARG A 111 15.25 12.14 19.93
N ILE A 112 16.57 12.03 20.07
CA ILE A 112 17.43 13.09 20.62
C ILE A 112 17.69 14.16 19.56
N HIS A 113 18.03 13.77 18.34
CA HIS A 113 18.47 14.69 17.28
C HIS A 113 17.35 15.06 16.29
N GLU A 114 16.30 14.26 16.21
CA GLU A 114 15.17 14.40 15.27
C GLU A 114 13.83 14.39 16.03
N SER A 115 13.77 15.11 17.15
CA SER A 115 12.62 15.13 18.07
C SER A 115 11.32 15.64 17.44
N HIS A 116 11.39 16.38 16.34
CA HIS A 116 10.24 16.92 15.62
C HIS A 116 9.28 15.83 15.12
N TYR A 117 9.78 14.65 14.73
CA TYR A 117 8.94 13.50 14.35
C TYR A 117 8.11 12.93 15.52
N TYR A 118 8.50 13.24 16.76
CA TYR A 118 7.85 12.76 17.97
C TYR A 118 6.81 13.75 18.51
N ALA A 119 6.57 14.87 17.82
CA ALA A 119 5.58 15.85 18.21
C ALA A 119 4.18 15.23 18.26
N GLY A 120 3.47 15.43 19.38
CA GLY A 120 2.13 14.88 19.60
C GLY A 120 2.09 13.46 20.18
N LEU A 121 3.24 12.79 20.33
CA LEU A 121 3.31 11.52 21.06
C LEU A 121 3.32 11.75 22.58
N PRO A 122 2.57 10.96 23.37
CA PRO A 122 2.58 11.08 24.83
C PRO A 122 3.97 10.76 25.41
N THR A 123 4.66 11.78 25.94
CA THR A 123 6.05 11.68 26.40
C THR A 123 6.25 10.69 27.55
N LYS A 124 5.32 10.62 28.50
CA LYS A 124 5.40 9.75 29.69
C LYS A 124 5.18 8.25 29.41
N LYS A 125 4.61 7.88 28.26
CA LYS A 125 4.26 6.48 27.93
C LYS A 125 5.13 5.87 26.82
N THR A 126 6.04 6.63 26.21
CA THR A 126 6.72 6.23 24.95
C THR A 126 8.16 5.78 25.13
N HIS A 127 8.76 5.93 26.31
CA HIS A 127 10.18 5.59 26.51
C HIS A 127 10.47 4.10 26.45
N ASP A 128 9.51 3.27 26.87
CA ASP A 128 9.63 1.79 26.84
C ASP A 128 8.83 1.11 25.74
N LYS A 129 8.00 1.88 25.01
CA LYS A 129 7.19 1.34 23.93
C LYS A 129 8.02 1.12 22.67
N ARG A 130 7.67 0.06 21.95
CA ARG A 130 8.17 -0.17 20.59
C ARG A 130 7.49 0.81 19.65
N LEU A 131 8.30 1.51 18.88
CA LEU A 131 7.86 2.54 17.95
C LEU A 131 8.04 2.07 16.51
N TYR A 132 7.14 2.54 15.66
CA TYR A 132 7.10 2.24 14.24
C TYR A 132 7.07 3.55 13.46
N PHE A 133 7.92 3.67 12.44
CA PHE A 133 8.03 4.86 11.61
C PHE A 133 7.54 4.58 10.19
N LEU A 134 6.59 5.40 9.73
CA LEU A 134 6.07 5.37 8.37
C LEU A 134 6.68 6.49 7.52
N PRO A 135 6.79 6.31 6.19
CA PRO A 135 7.44 7.28 5.31
C PRO A 135 6.75 8.64 5.24
N CYS A 136 5.50 8.75 5.72
CA CYS A 136 4.83 10.04 5.90
C CYS A 136 5.38 10.90 7.05
N GLY A 137 6.41 10.42 7.76
CA GLY A 137 6.97 11.11 8.91
C GLY A 137 6.24 10.83 10.23
N HIS A 138 5.22 9.99 10.22
CA HIS A 138 4.47 9.68 11.42
C HIS A 138 5.07 8.49 12.18
N ILE A 139 5.25 8.70 13.48
CA ILE A 139 5.64 7.67 14.42
C ILE A 139 4.39 7.20 15.18
N HIS A 140 4.19 5.90 15.24
CA HIS A 140 3.14 5.25 16.01
C HIS A 140 3.72 4.27 17.01
N THR A 141 2.97 3.93 18.05
CA THR A 141 3.30 2.73 18.82
C THR A 141 2.82 1.50 18.06
N VAL A 142 3.53 0.39 18.23
CA VAL A 142 3.15 -0.88 17.57
C VAL A 142 1.74 -1.30 17.97
N GLN A 143 1.39 -1.10 19.25
CA GLN A 143 0.06 -1.39 19.77
C GLN A 143 -1.03 -0.62 19.03
N ASP A 144 -0.85 0.70 18.83
CA ASP A 144 -1.86 1.52 18.16
C ASP A 144 -2.03 1.14 16.68
N LEU A 145 -0.94 0.73 16.01
CA LEU A 145 -1.00 0.23 14.63
C LEU A 145 -1.65 -1.15 14.54
N ASP A 146 -1.33 -2.07 15.46
CA ASP A 146 -1.92 -3.41 15.51
C ASP A 146 -3.44 -3.31 15.72
N GLU A 147 -3.91 -2.42 16.60
CA GLU A 147 -5.33 -2.14 16.84
C GLU A 147 -6.01 -1.56 15.59
N ALA A 148 -5.42 -0.52 14.97
CA ALA A 148 -5.96 0.08 13.76
C ALA A 148 -6.07 -0.91 12.59
N ILE A 149 -5.11 -1.82 12.45
CA ILE A 149 -5.12 -2.86 11.42
C ILE A 149 -6.11 -3.98 11.77
N GLY A 150 -6.27 -4.32 13.05
CA GLY A 150 -7.31 -5.24 13.52
C GLY A 150 -8.72 -4.73 13.22
N ASP A 151 -8.97 -3.45 13.44
CA ASP A 151 -10.22 -2.79 13.08
C ASP A 151 -10.47 -2.81 11.57
N LEU A 152 -9.43 -2.51 10.77
CA LEU A 152 -9.48 -2.61 9.32
C LEU A 152 -9.89 -4.02 8.86
N MET A 153 -9.31 -5.06 9.44
CA MET A 153 -9.64 -6.46 9.13
C MET A 153 -11.07 -6.83 9.52
N THR A 154 -11.55 -6.30 10.64
CA THR A 154 -12.95 -6.46 11.05
C THR A 154 -13.91 -5.80 10.05
N LEU A 155 -13.56 -4.62 9.55
CA LEU A 155 -14.33 -3.92 8.51
C LEU A 155 -14.33 -4.68 7.18
N LEU A 156 -13.17 -5.21 6.77
CA LEU A 156 -13.02 -6.04 5.55
C LEU A 156 -13.84 -7.34 5.60
N SER A 157 -14.10 -7.84 6.81
CA SER A 157 -14.94 -9.03 7.02
C SER A 157 -16.44 -8.70 6.97
N ARG A 158 -16.83 -7.44 7.27
CA ARG A 158 -18.23 -7.01 7.36
C ARG A 158 -18.75 -6.27 6.11
N ARG A 159 -17.92 -5.47 5.44
CA ARG A 159 -18.31 -4.69 4.24
C ARG A 159 -17.73 -5.31 2.98
N ARG A 160 -18.54 -5.34 1.91
CA ARG A 160 -18.11 -5.63 0.53
C ARG A 160 -17.44 -4.44 -0.19
N SER A 161 -17.05 -3.37 0.51
CA SER A 161 -16.44 -2.21 -0.18
C SER A 161 -15.04 -2.56 -0.69
N LEU A 162 -14.85 -2.36 -1.99
CA LEU A 162 -13.72 -2.86 -2.77
C LEU A 162 -12.51 -1.90 -2.79
N SER A 163 -12.65 -0.72 -2.18
CA SER A 163 -11.65 0.37 -2.18
C SER A 163 -10.88 0.50 -0.87
N VAL A 164 -10.81 -0.54 -0.05
CA VAL A 164 -10.08 -0.49 1.23
C VAL A 164 -8.58 -0.59 0.97
N THR A 165 -7.80 0.36 1.48
CA THR A 165 -6.33 0.38 1.45
C THR A 165 -5.79 0.40 2.87
N VAL A 166 -4.67 -0.29 3.13
CA VAL A 166 -3.95 -0.15 4.39
C VAL A 166 -3.21 1.19 4.36
N LYS A 167 -3.58 2.11 5.24
CA LYS A 167 -3.01 3.46 5.31
C LYS A 167 -2.55 3.80 6.71
N CYS A 168 -1.75 4.86 6.81
CA CYS A 168 -1.40 5.47 8.09
C CYS A 168 -2.67 5.80 8.89
N PRO A 169 -2.77 5.40 10.16
CA PRO A 169 -3.96 5.63 10.97
C PRO A 169 -4.08 7.07 11.49
N LYS A 170 -3.06 7.92 11.26
CA LYS A 170 -3.12 9.32 11.65
C LYS A 170 -4.20 10.05 10.84
N ASP A 171 -5.06 10.78 11.56
CA ASP A 171 -6.11 11.57 10.94
C ASP A 171 -5.54 12.59 9.93
N GLY A 172 -6.21 12.71 8.78
CA GLY A 172 -5.75 13.51 7.65
C GLY A 172 -4.53 12.97 6.88
N CYS A 173 -4.01 11.78 7.23
CA CYS A 173 -2.90 11.16 6.50
C CYS A 173 -3.41 10.13 5.48
N ASP A 174 -3.06 10.32 4.22
CA ASP A 174 -3.41 9.40 3.12
C ASP A 174 -2.24 8.51 2.69
N GLN A 175 -1.17 8.46 3.48
CA GLN A 175 -0.03 7.60 3.20
C GLN A 175 -0.41 6.13 3.24
N ILE A 176 -0.16 5.43 2.13
CA ILE A 176 -0.41 4.01 1.98
C ILE A 176 0.77 3.21 2.54
N MET A 177 0.44 2.12 3.22
CA MET A 177 1.41 1.15 3.72
C MET A 177 1.67 0.10 2.63
N THR A 178 2.95 -0.12 2.33
CA THR A 178 3.43 -1.04 1.28
C THR A 178 4.20 -2.20 1.92
N LEU A 179 4.51 -3.23 1.13
CA LEU A 179 5.29 -4.37 1.62
C LEU A 179 6.71 -3.98 2.04
N GLU A 180 7.23 -2.87 1.49
CA GLU A 180 8.55 -2.35 1.81
C GLU A 180 8.58 -1.57 3.13
N ASN A 181 7.60 -0.67 3.35
CA ASN A 181 7.60 0.21 4.51
C ASN A 181 6.86 -0.38 5.73
N ALA A 182 6.10 -1.45 5.52
CA ALA A 182 5.28 -2.11 6.52
C ALA A 182 5.46 -3.65 6.52
N PRO A 183 6.69 -4.19 6.61
CA PRO A 183 6.92 -5.63 6.51
C PRO A 183 6.24 -6.42 7.64
N ARG A 184 6.11 -5.86 8.85
CA ARG A 184 5.26 -6.43 9.92
C ARG A 184 3.83 -6.76 9.46
N TYR A 185 3.26 -5.90 8.63
CA TYR A 185 1.85 -5.96 8.20
C TYR A 185 1.66 -6.52 6.79
N GLN A 186 2.71 -7.11 6.22
CA GLN A 186 2.71 -7.63 4.85
C GLN A 186 1.55 -8.59 4.55
N LEU A 187 1.10 -9.40 5.52
CA LEU A 187 0.06 -10.41 5.31
C LEU A 187 -1.27 -9.71 5.05
N VAL A 188 -1.60 -8.72 5.88
CA VAL A 188 -2.80 -7.90 5.71
C VAL A 188 -2.71 -7.09 4.42
N ILE A 189 -1.56 -6.48 4.12
CA ILE A 189 -1.37 -5.73 2.87
C ILE A 189 -1.60 -6.63 1.65
N LYS A 190 -0.97 -7.80 1.59
CA LYS A 190 -1.16 -8.79 0.52
C LYS A 190 -2.64 -9.19 0.38
N GLN A 191 -3.32 -9.48 1.49
CA GLN A 191 -4.73 -9.84 1.48
C GLN A 191 -5.63 -8.71 0.94
N VAL A 192 -5.37 -7.46 1.33
CA VAL A 192 -6.12 -6.29 0.86
C VAL A 192 -5.92 -6.08 -0.64
N ILE A 193 -4.69 -6.22 -1.13
CA ILE A 193 -4.37 -6.12 -2.56
C ILE A 193 -5.14 -7.19 -3.36
N GLU A 194 -5.05 -8.46 -2.94
CA GLU A 194 -5.68 -9.56 -3.66
C GLU A 194 -7.20 -9.44 -3.67
N ARG A 195 -7.83 -9.10 -2.53
CA ARG A 195 -9.27 -8.85 -2.47
C ARG A 195 -9.71 -7.74 -3.42
N ARG A 196 -8.96 -6.64 -3.51
CA ARG A 196 -9.26 -5.54 -4.43
C ARG A 196 -9.16 -5.97 -5.89
N ARG A 197 -8.19 -6.80 -6.23
CA ARG A 197 -8.03 -7.34 -7.59
C ARG A 197 -9.16 -8.31 -7.95
N GLU A 198 -9.50 -9.21 -7.04
CA GLU A 198 -10.63 -10.14 -7.22
C GLU A 198 -11.94 -9.40 -7.45
N ALA A 199 -12.18 -8.38 -6.65
CA ALA A 199 -13.31 -7.49 -6.81
C ALA A 199 -13.39 -6.80 -8.18
N ALA A 200 -12.27 -6.25 -8.64
CA ALA A 200 -12.21 -5.62 -9.96
C ALA A 200 -12.42 -6.62 -11.09
N ARG A 201 -11.89 -7.86 -10.96
CA ARG A 201 -12.16 -8.96 -11.89
C ARG A 201 -13.65 -9.30 -11.95
N GLN A 202 -14.32 -9.33 -10.79
CA GLN A 202 -15.76 -9.57 -10.71
C GLN A 202 -16.57 -8.45 -11.37
N GLU A 203 -16.23 -7.18 -11.08
CA GLU A 203 -16.85 -6.02 -11.73
C GLU A 203 -16.70 -6.06 -13.26
N TYR A 204 -15.49 -6.37 -13.75
CA TYR A 204 -15.21 -6.49 -15.18
C TYR A 204 -15.98 -7.65 -15.82
N SER A 205 -16.01 -8.82 -15.18
CA SER A 205 -16.76 -9.99 -15.68
C SER A 205 -18.27 -9.77 -15.74
N ALA A 206 -18.80 -8.83 -14.95
CA ALA A 206 -20.21 -8.45 -14.93
C ALA A 206 -20.59 -7.42 -16.02
N GLN A 207 -19.63 -6.92 -16.82
CA GLN A 207 -19.86 -5.95 -17.91
C GLN A 207 -19.34 -6.47 -19.28
N PRO A 208 -20.08 -7.35 -19.98
CA PRO A 208 -19.62 -8.01 -21.21
C PRO A 208 -19.38 -7.08 -22.43
N SER A 209 -19.86 -5.84 -22.40
CA SER A 209 -19.77 -4.89 -23.52
C SER A 209 -18.35 -4.35 -23.75
N LEU A 210 -17.52 -4.23 -22.70
CA LEU A 210 -16.15 -3.69 -22.77
C LEU A 210 -15.12 -4.71 -23.29
N MET A 211 -15.47 -6.00 -23.32
CA MET A 211 -14.59 -7.09 -23.75
C MET A 211 -14.35 -7.07 -25.27
N LYS A 212 -15.33 -6.60 -26.06
CA LYS A 212 -15.23 -6.55 -27.54
C LYS A 212 -14.53 -5.32 -28.09
N GLU A 213 -14.40 -4.24 -27.31
CA GLU A 213 -13.75 -2.99 -27.71
C GLU A 213 -12.23 -3.05 -27.47
N ARG A 214 -11.77 -3.51 -26.29
CA ARG A 214 -10.33 -3.65 -26.00
C ARG A 214 -9.59 -4.63 -26.92
N ASP A 215 -10.22 -5.76 -27.27
CA ASP A 215 -9.63 -6.70 -28.21
C ASP A 215 -9.59 -6.16 -29.65
N ARG A 216 -10.51 -5.24 -30.00
CA ARG A 216 -10.52 -4.55 -31.29
C ARG A 216 -9.44 -3.47 -31.34
N ASP A 217 -9.36 -2.62 -30.32
CA ASP A 217 -8.40 -1.51 -30.26
C ASP A 217 -6.95 -2.02 -30.18
N ARG A 218 -6.70 -3.11 -29.45
CA ARG A 218 -5.38 -3.76 -29.39
C ARG A 218 -4.95 -4.39 -30.73
N LEU A 219 -5.90 -4.79 -31.56
CA LEU A 219 -5.63 -5.25 -32.93
C LEU A 219 -5.40 -4.07 -33.89
N GLU A 220 -6.06 -2.93 -33.67
CA GLU A 220 -5.89 -1.71 -34.49
C GLU A 220 -4.57 -0.97 -34.18
N ASP A 221 -4.13 -0.93 -32.92
CA ASP A 221 -2.83 -0.36 -32.53
C ASP A 221 -1.65 -1.19 -33.08
N ASN A 222 -1.80 -2.52 -33.18
CA ASN A 222 -0.80 -3.40 -33.80
C ASN A 222 -0.76 -3.29 -35.34
N MET A 223 -1.78 -2.72 -35.98
CA MET A 223 -1.82 -2.50 -37.43
C MET A 223 -1.36 -1.10 -37.85
N THR A 224 -1.32 -0.13 -36.94
CA THR A 224 -0.92 1.26 -37.21
C THR A 224 0.52 1.59 -36.80
N GLY A 225 1.20 0.67 -36.11
CA GLY A 225 2.61 0.78 -35.70
C GLY A 225 3.60 0.03 -36.61
N SER A 226 3.58 0.27 -37.92
CA SER A 226 4.63 -0.19 -38.87
C SER A 226 5.00 0.92 -39.86
#